data_AF-A0A0E1WUZ9-F1
#
_entry.id   AF-A0A0E1WUZ9-F1
#
_cell.length_a   1.000
_cell.length_b   1.000
_cell.length_c   1.000
_cell.angle_alpha   90.00
_cell.angle_beta   90.00
_cell.angle_gamma   90.00
#
_symmetry.space_group_name_H-M   'P 1'
#
loop_
_entity.id
_entity.type
_entity.pdbx_description
1 polymer ?
#
loop_
_entity_poly.entity_id
_entity_poly.type
_entity_poly.pdbx_seq_one_letter_code
_entity_poly.pdbx_strand_id
1 'polypeptide(L)'
;MTTLENPEMQAQLLSAALPYMQRYENKHVVVKYGGHAMGNPELGKAFARDVALLKQSGVNPIVVHGGGPQIQAMLTKLGIESRFEGGLRVTDEKTVEVVEMVLAGSINKEIVALINAEGEWAIGLCGKDGNMVFAQKAHKTVIDPDSNIEKVLDLGFVGEPAEVDRTLLDLLARSEMIPVIAPVAPGRDGHTYNINADTFAGAIAGALAATRLLFLTDVPGVLDKDKKLIKELSVADAQALIRDGTISGGMIPKVETCIDAIRRGVEGVVILNGKTPHSVLLELFTEHGAGTLIVP
;
A
#
# COMPACT_ATOMS: atom_id res chain seq x y z
N MET A 1 6.50 35.35 -3.81
CA MET A 1 5.04 35.38 -3.91
C MET A 1 4.59 33.97 -4.26
N THR A 2 4.24 33.17 -3.25
CA THR A 2 3.62 31.86 -3.46
C THR A 2 2.22 32.08 -3.99
N THR A 3 1.79 31.27 -4.96
CA THR A 3 0.50 31.31 -5.65
C THR A 3 -0.75 31.21 -4.75
N LEU A 4 -0.61 31.17 -3.42
CA LEU A 4 -1.71 30.95 -2.48
C LEU A 4 -2.34 32.24 -1.93
N GLU A 5 -1.94 33.43 -2.39
CA GLU A 5 -2.46 34.72 -1.84
C GLU A 5 -3.72 35.25 -2.55
N ASN A 6 -4.23 34.60 -3.60
CA ASN A 6 -5.46 35.01 -4.27
C ASN A 6 -6.65 34.10 -3.87
N PRO A 7 -7.59 34.58 -3.03
CA PRO A 7 -8.77 33.81 -2.60
C PRO A 7 -9.65 33.35 -3.76
N GLU A 8 -9.76 34.14 -4.83
CA GLU A 8 -10.56 33.77 -6.01
C GLU A 8 -9.94 32.58 -6.73
N MET A 9 -8.62 32.56 -6.87
CA MET A 9 -7.91 31.43 -7.49
C MET A 9 -8.02 30.17 -6.62
N GLN A 10 -7.95 30.29 -5.29
CA GLN A 10 -8.17 29.16 -4.39
C GLN A 10 -9.59 28.58 -4.53
N ALA A 11 -10.61 29.44 -4.57
CA ALA A 11 -11.99 29.02 -4.77
C ALA A 11 -12.20 28.35 -6.14
N GLN A 12 -11.58 28.89 -7.20
CA GLN A 12 -11.62 28.29 -8.54
C GLN A 12 -10.97 26.89 -8.56
N LEU A 13 -9.81 26.72 -7.93
CA LEU A 13 -9.12 25.43 -7.86
C LEU A 13 -9.94 24.38 -7.09
N LEU A 14 -10.52 24.76 -5.95
CA LEU A 14 -11.41 23.87 -5.19
C LEU A 14 -12.65 23.49 -6.00
N SER A 15 -13.28 24.45 -6.68
CA SER A 15 -14.44 24.18 -7.53
C SER A 15 -14.10 23.28 -8.72
N ALA A 16 -12.90 23.42 -9.30
CA ALA A 16 -12.43 22.59 -10.41
C ALA A 16 -12.17 21.13 -10.00
N ALA A 17 -11.89 20.88 -8.71
CA ALA A 17 -11.68 19.54 -8.19
C ALA A 17 -12.99 18.75 -7.96
N LEU A 18 -14.15 19.42 -7.90
CA LEU A 18 -15.44 18.80 -7.54
C LEU A 18 -15.82 17.57 -8.40
N PRO A 19 -15.68 17.58 -9.75
CA PRO A 19 -16.01 16.40 -10.55
C PRO A 19 -15.14 15.19 -10.21
N TYR A 20 -13.88 15.42 -9.81
CA TYR A 20 -12.96 14.37 -9.42
C TYR A 20 -13.29 13.81 -8.04
N MET A 21 -13.71 14.66 -7.09
CA MET A 21 -14.22 14.22 -5.78
C MET A 21 -15.47 13.34 -5.95
N GLN A 22 -16.44 13.80 -6.74
CA GLN A 22 -17.69 13.07 -7.00
C GLN A 22 -17.46 11.70 -7.64
N ARG A 23 -16.41 11.54 -8.47
CA ARG A 23 -16.04 10.25 -9.06
C ARG A 23 -15.76 9.17 -8.01
N TYR A 24 -15.25 9.55 -6.84
CA TYR A 24 -14.85 8.63 -5.78
C TYR A 24 -15.80 8.66 -4.56
N GLU A 25 -16.91 9.40 -4.64
CA GLU A 25 -17.91 9.45 -3.58
C GLU A 25 -18.45 8.04 -3.28
N ASN A 26 -18.45 7.66 -2.00
CA ASN A 26 -18.81 6.34 -1.49
C ASN A 26 -17.97 5.18 -2.04
N LYS A 27 -16.85 5.45 -2.72
CA LYS A 27 -15.95 4.43 -3.27
C LYS A 27 -14.83 4.09 -2.29
N HIS A 28 -14.37 2.85 -2.34
CA HIS A 28 -13.18 2.42 -1.60
C HIS A 28 -11.91 2.80 -2.36
N VAL A 29 -11.00 3.46 -1.65
CA VAL A 29 -9.64 3.74 -2.12
C VAL A 29 -8.68 3.15 -1.10
N VAL A 30 -7.91 2.15 -1.52
CA VAL A 30 -6.86 1.58 -0.67
C VAL A 30 -5.55 2.27 -0.97
N VAL A 31 -4.85 2.76 0.05
CA VAL A 31 -3.57 3.45 -0.09
C VAL A 31 -2.52 2.66 0.66
N LYS A 32 -1.58 2.07 -0.08
CA LYS A 32 -0.41 1.46 0.53
C LYS A 32 0.62 2.55 0.83
N TYR A 33 0.79 2.85 2.11
CA TYR A 33 1.75 3.83 2.62
C TYR A 33 2.96 3.14 3.28
N GLY A 34 4.12 3.09 2.63
CA GLY A 34 5.28 2.45 3.25
C GLY A 34 6.61 2.67 2.53
N GLY A 35 7.71 2.40 3.23
CA GLY A 35 9.07 2.51 2.69
C GLY A 35 9.66 3.91 2.84
N HIS A 36 10.35 4.40 1.80
CA HIS A 36 11.06 5.69 1.82
C HIS A 36 10.14 6.91 2.06
N ALA A 37 8.83 6.80 1.80
CA ALA A 37 7.87 7.88 2.06
C ALA A 37 7.68 8.17 3.56
N MET A 38 7.93 7.18 4.43
CA MET A 38 7.74 7.31 5.89
C MET A 38 8.91 7.97 6.62
N GLY A 39 10.04 8.20 5.94
CA GLY A 39 11.25 8.74 6.56
C GLY A 39 11.24 10.25 6.77
N ASN A 40 10.28 10.98 6.18
CA ASN A 40 10.20 12.43 6.25
C ASN A 40 8.90 12.85 6.98
N PRO A 41 9.01 13.50 8.16
CA PRO A 41 7.84 13.95 8.92
C PRO A 41 6.88 14.85 8.13
N GLU A 42 7.38 15.72 7.25
CA GLU A 42 6.54 16.62 6.46
C GLU A 42 5.75 15.87 5.38
N LEU A 43 6.33 14.81 4.80
CA LEU A 43 5.57 13.92 3.91
C LEU A 43 4.51 13.13 4.66
N GLY A 44 4.80 12.73 5.91
CA GLY A 44 3.81 12.08 6.78
C GLY A 44 2.61 12.96 7.08
N LYS A 45 2.83 14.25 7.38
CA LYS A 45 1.76 15.24 7.58
C LYS A 45 0.97 15.48 6.29
N ALA A 46 1.66 15.68 5.16
CA ALA A 46 1.00 15.85 3.86
C ALA A 46 0.12 14.64 3.52
N PHE A 47 0.62 13.43 3.73
CA PHE A 47 -0.13 12.19 3.54
C PHE A 47 -1.37 12.10 4.45
N ALA A 48 -1.21 12.41 5.74
CA ALA A 48 -2.32 12.40 6.69
C ALA A 48 -3.43 13.38 6.26
N ARG A 49 -3.03 14.58 5.81
CA ARG A 49 -3.94 15.60 5.30
C ARG A 49 -4.64 15.18 4.01
N ASP A 50 -3.93 14.48 3.12
CA ASP A 50 -4.53 13.92 1.90
C ASP A 50 -5.62 12.90 2.25
N VAL A 51 -5.30 11.94 3.13
CA VAL A 51 -6.24 10.89 3.55
C VAL A 51 -7.45 11.51 4.25
N ALA A 52 -7.23 12.55 5.06
CA ALA A 52 -8.32 13.28 5.69
C ALA A 52 -9.22 13.97 4.67
N LEU A 53 -8.65 14.66 3.68
CA LEU A 53 -9.44 15.31 2.63
C LEU A 53 -10.23 14.29 1.80
N LEU A 54 -9.67 13.10 1.53
CA LEU A 54 -10.41 12.01 0.88
C LEU A 54 -11.66 11.66 1.70
N LYS A 55 -11.52 11.41 3.00
CA LYS A 55 -12.66 11.07 3.87
C LYS A 55 -13.70 12.20 3.90
N GLN A 56 -13.26 13.44 4.10
CA GLN A 56 -14.13 14.63 4.10
C GLN A 56 -14.91 14.83 2.80
N SER A 57 -14.36 14.36 1.66
CA SER A 57 -15.01 14.40 0.34
C SER A 57 -15.97 13.22 0.06
N GLY A 58 -16.19 12.33 1.03
CA GLY A 58 -17.09 11.18 0.91
C GLY A 58 -16.43 9.92 0.36
N VAL A 59 -15.12 9.91 0.15
CA VAL A 59 -14.38 8.68 -0.19
C VAL A 59 -14.26 7.82 1.07
N ASN A 60 -14.18 6.50 0.89
CA ASN A 60 -13.84 5.55 1.95
C ASN A 60 -12.36 5.14 1.83
N PRO A 61 -11.40 5.94 2.36
CA PRO A 61 -10.00 5.58 2.32
C PRO A 61 -9.66 4.47 3.32
N ILE A 62 -8.82 3.52 2.90
CA ILE A 62 -8.22 2.49 3.75
C ILE A 62 -6.70 2.58 3.59
N VAL A 63 -5.98 2.78 4.69
CA VAL A 63 -4.53 2.84 4.66
C VAL A 63 -3.95 1.48 5.04
N VAL A 64 -3.10 0.91 4.19
CA VAL A 64 -2.27 -0.26 4.55
C VAL A 64 -0.83 0.19 4.62
N HIS A 65 -0.10 -0.14 5.68
CA HIS A 65 1.25 0.40 5.84
C HIS A 65 2.38 -0.63 5.86
N GLY A 66 3.58 -0.16 5.55
CA GLY A 66 4.82 -0.93 5.73
C GLY A 66 5.59 -0.49 6.98
N GLY A 67 6.83 -0.96 7.11
CA GLY A 67 7.69 -0.59 8.25
C GLY A 67 9.08 -1.21 8.25
N GLY A 68 9.62 -1.57 7.08
CA GLY A 68 10.88 -2.31 6.95
C GLY A 68 12.06 -1.70 7.74
N PRO A 69 12.35 -0.39 7.59
CA PRO A 69 13.43 0.28 8.33
C PRO A 69 13.23 0.27 9.85
N GLN A 70 12.02 0.50 10.33
CA GLN A 70 11.69 0.53 11.76
C GLN A 70 11.78 -0.86 12.40
N ILE A 71 11.33 -1.90 11.70
CA ILE A 71 11.53 -3.30 12.10
C ILE A 71 13.03 -3.58 12.23
N GLN A 72 13.81 -3.21 11.21
CA GLN A 72 15.25 -3.43 11.21
C GLN A 72 15.93 -2.74 12.40
N ALA A 73 15.57 -1.49 12.68
CA ALA A 73 16.10 -0.74 13.81
C ALA A 73 15.80 -1.42 15.16
N MET A 74 14.59 -1.98 15.33
CA MET A 74 14.23 -2.70 16.55
C MET A 74 14.96 -4.04 16.68
N LEU A 75 15.05 -4.83 15.59
CA LEU A 75 15.80 -6.09 15.58
C LEU A 75 17.27 -5.87 15.96
N THR A 76 17.90 -4.83 15.39
CA THR A 76 19.28 -4.45 15.74
C THR A 76 19.42 -4.07 17.22
N LYS A 77 18.47 -3.31 17.79
CA LYS A 77 18.48 -2.98 19.23
C LYS A 77 18.38 -4.21 20.13
N LEU A 78 17.66 -5.24 19.70
CA LEU A 78 17.47 -6.49 20.44
C LEU A 78 18.56 -7.54 20.13
N GLY A 79 19.53 -7.21 19.28
CA GLY A 79 20.59 -8.15 18.88
C GLY A 79 20.08 -9.34 18.05
N ILE A 80 18.94 -9.20 17.36
CA ILE A 80 18.36 -10.22 16.50
C ILE A 80 18.87 -9.98 15.07
N GLU A 81 19.54 -10.97 14.50
CA GLU A 81 20.03 -10.90 13.12
C GLU A 81 18.85 -10.96 12.13
N SER A 82 18.85 -10.05 11.16
CA SER A 82 17.85 -10.05 10.10
C SER A 82 18.47 -10.44 8.77
N ARG A 83 17.83 -11.37 8.09
CA ARG A 83 18.16 -11.78 6.72
C ARG A 83 16.97 -11.61 5.78
N PHE A 84 17.27 -11.33 4.52
CA PHE A 84 16.28 -11.22 3.45
C PHE A 84 16.57 -12.26 2.38
N GLU A 85 15.51 -12.85 1.83
CA GLU A 85 15.59 -13.83 0.77
C GLU A 85 14.41 -13.64 -0.19
N GLY A 86 14.69 -13.51 -1.49
CA GLY A 86 13.64 -13.25 -2.49
C GLY A 86 12.82 -11.98 -2.25
N GLY A 87 13.42 -10.95 -1.62
CA GLY A 87 12.75 -9.68 -1.27
C GLY A 87 11.84 -9.76 -0.04
N LEU A 88 11.79 -10.89 0.64
CA LEU A 88 11.01 -11.10 1.88
C LEU A 88 11.97 -11.24 3.06
N ARG A 89 11.54 -10.74 4.23
CA ARG A 89 12.31 -10.91 5.47
C ARG A 89 12.08 -12.33 5.98
N VAL A 90 13.14 -13.12 6.10
CA VAL A 90 13.00 -14.42 6.77
C VAL A 90 12.65 -14.16 8.23
N THR A 91 11.55 -14.75 8.69
CA THR A 91 10.92 -14.38 9.95
C THR A 91 10.82 -15.62 10.83
N ASP A 92 11.72 -15.78 11.79
CA ASP A 92 11.57 -16.80 12.83
C ASP A 92 10.60 -16.36 13.93
N GLU A 93 10.40 -17.18 14.96
CA GLU A 93 9.43 -16.94 16.04
C GLU A 93 9.71 -15.62 16.79
N LYS A 94 10.98 -15.37 17.14
CA LYS A 94 11.37 -14.11 17.79
C LYS A 94 11.19 -12.92 16.87
N THR A 95 11.49 -13.10 15.58
CA THR A 95 11.36 -12.04 14.58
C THR A 95 9.90 -11.66 14.36
N VAL A 96 8.97 -12.63 14.33
CA VAL A 96 7.55 -12.32 14.09
C VAL A 96 6.92 -11.54 15.23
N GLU A 97 7.30 -11.84 16.48
CA GLU A 97 6.87 -11.05 17.66
C GLU A 97 7.31 -9.59 17.54
N VAL A 98 8.57 -9.36 17.18
CA VAL A 98 9.10 -8.00 16.99
C VAL A 98 8.43 -7.29 15.81
N VAL A 99 8.21 -8.00 14.70
CA VAL A 99 7.50 -7.46 13.54
C VAL A 99 6.09 -7.04 13.93
N GLU A 100 5.35 -7.86 14.67
CA GLU A 100 4.01 -7.54 15.15
C GLU A 100 4.02 -6.30 16.05
N MET A 101 4.87 -6.27 17.07
CA MET A 101 4.97 -5.13 18.00
C MET A 101 5.30 -3.82 17.27
N VAL A 102 6.21 -3.86 16.31
CA VAL A 102 6.63 -2.66 15.58
C VAL A 102 5.56 -2.21 14.59
N LEU A 103 5.01 -3.13 13.79
CA LEU A 103 4.02 -2.78 12.77
C LEU A 103 2.70 -2.38 13.41
N ALA A 104 2.08 -3.24 14.23
CA ALA A 104 0.76 -3.00 14.80
C ALA A 104 0.78 -2.06 16.02
N GLY A 105 1.92 -1.95 16.72
CA GLY A 105 2.08 -1.12 17.91
C GLY A 105 2.61 0.28 17.63
N SER A 106 3.86 0.40 17.15
CA SER A 106 4.49 1.72 16.97
C SER A 106 3.98 2.43 15.71
N ILE A 107 4.26 1.84 14.56
CA ILE A 107 4.06 2.52 13.26
C ILE A 107 2.58 2.76 12.99
N ASN A 108 1.75 1.75 13.22
CA ASN A 108 0.32 1.85 13.02
C ASN A 108 -0.28 3.02 13.82
N LYS A 109 0.12 3.16 15.09
CA LYS A 109 -0.41 4.20 15.97
C LYS A 109 0.17 5.58 15.69
N GLU A 110 1.40 5.66 15.18
CA GLU A 110 1.98 6.91 14.66
C GLU A 110 1.16 7.44 13.46
N ILE A 111 0.82 6.58 12.50
CA ILE A 111 -0.01 6.98 11.33
C ILE A 111 -1.41 7.40 11.78
N VAL A 112 -2.03 6.63 12.68
CA VAL A 112 -3.33 6.99 13.27
C VAL A 112 -3.28 8.36 13.94
N ALA A 113 -2.25 8.64 14.74
CA ALA A 113 -2.10 9.93 15.41
C ALA A 113 -1.94 11.08 14.41
N LEU A 114 -1.20 10.88 13.31
CA LEU A 114 -1.06 11.89 12.26
C LEU A 114 -2.40 12.19 11.56
N ILE A 115 -3.19 11.17 11.21
CA ILE A 115 -4.51 11.38 10.59
C ILE A 115 -5.47 12.06 11.59
N ASN A 116 -5.45 11.64 12.85
CA ASN A 116 -6.28 12.27 13.89
C ASN A 116 -5.94 13.75 14.12
N ALA A 117 -4.67 14.13 13.96
CA ALA A 117 -4.24 15.52 14.09
C ALA A 117 -4.83 16.43 12.99
N GLU A 118 -5.28 15.86 11.86
CA GLU A 118 -5.95 16.56 10.77
C GLU A 118 -7.49 16.64 10.95
N GLY A 119 -8.01 16.18 12.10
CA GLY A 119 -9.43 16.32 12.47
C GLY A 119 -10.32 15.12 12.14
N GLU A 120 -9.77 14.06 11.56
CA GLU A 120 -10.48 12.83 11.21
C GLU A 120 -10.33 11.74 12.28
N TRP A 121 -11.08 10.64 12.16
CA TRP A 121 -11.05 9.54 13.11
C TRP A 121 -10.40 8.30 12.52
N ALA A 122 -9.09 8.14 12.66
CA ALA A 122 -8.39 6.92 12.27
C ALA A 122 -8.46 5.83 13.36
N ILE A 123 -8.61 4.59 12.92
CA ILE A 123 -8.54 3.39 13.76
C ILE A 123 -7.43 2.47 13.28
N GLY A 124 -6.54 2.13 14.20
CA GLY A 124 -5.39 1.28 13.92
C GLY A 124 -5.70 -0.20 14.15
N LEU A 125 -5.55 -1.02 13.10
CA LEU A 125 -5.91 -2.44 13.07
C LEU A 125 -4.77 -3.29 12.47
N CYS A 126 -4.89 -4.61 12.59
CA CYS A 126 -4.15 -5.62 11.86
C CYS A 126 -5.10 -6.76 11.46
N GLY A 127 -4.61 -7.78 10.74
CA GLY A 127 -5.42 -8.92 10.31
C GLY A 127 -6.05 -9.72 11.46
N LYS A 128 -5.49 -9.66 12.67
CA LYS A 128 -6.05 -10.31 13.87
C LYS A 128 -7.35 -9.66 14.35
N ASP A 129 -7.51 -8.36 14.13
CA ASP A 129 -8.66 -7.61 14.63
C ASP A 129 -9.93 -8.03 13.88
N GLY A 130 -10.89 -8.58 14.62
CA GLY A 130 -12.11 -9.15 14.04
C GLY A 130 -11.87 -10.36 13.13
N ASN A 131 -10.68 -10.97 13.17
CA ASN A 131 -10.23 -11.97 12.19
C ASN A 131 -10.36 -11.49 10.73
N MET A 132 -10.10 -10.20 10.49
CA MET A 132 -10.25 -9.54 9.20
C MET A 132 -9.42 -10.20 8.08
N VAL A 133 -8.24 -10.75 8.40
CA VAL A 133 -7.41 -11.47 7.42
C VAL A 133 -6.89 -12.75 8.04
N PHE A 134 -7.05 -13.88 7.37
CA PHE A 134 -6.28 -15.09 7.68
C PHE A 134 -5.13 -15.26 6.70
N ALA A 135 -3.98 -15.63 7.24
CA ALA A 135 -2.79 -15.96 6.47
C ALA A 135 -2.64 -17.46 6.27
N GLN A 136 -1.96 -17.84 5.20
CA GLN A 136 -1.33 -19.15 5.07
C GLN A 136 0.19 -18.96 4.95
N LYS A 137 0.97 -19.96 5.37
CA LYS A 137 2.43 -19.91 5.22
C LYS A 137 2.81 -19.75 3.74
N ALA A 138 3.73 -18.83 3.46
CA ALA A 138 4.21 -18.60 2.11
C ALA A 138 5.05 -19.79 1.65
N HIS A 139 4.69 -20.37 0.51
CA HIS A 139 5.47 -21.40 -0.15
C HIS A 139 6.18 -20.77 -1.35
N LYS A 140 7.42 -20.33 -1.13
CA LYS A 140 8.28 -19.86 -2.23
C LYS A 140 9.27 -20.93 -2.62
N THR A 141 9.51 -21.04 -3.91
CA THR A 141 10.54 -21.90 -4.47
C THR A 141 11.61 -21.05 -5.15
N VAL A 142 12.85 -21.51 -5.04
CA VAL A 142 13.99 -20.94 -5.78
C VAL A 142 14.54 -22.04 -6.67
N ILE A 143 14.73 -21.72 -7.94
CA ILE A 143 15.43 -22.61 -8.87
C ILE A 143 16.92 -22.35 -8.69
N ASP A 144 17.65 -23.38 -8.29
CA ASP A 144 19.10 -23.35 -8.26
C ASP A 144 19.64 -23.18 -9.70
N PRO A 145 20.37 -22.10 -10.01
CA PRO A 145 20.87 -21.84 -11.36
C PRO A 145 21.78 -22.94 -11.90
N ASP A 146 22.48 -23.67 -11.02
CA ASP A 146 23.47 -24.66 -11.40
C ASP A 146 22.87 -26.06 -11.56
N SER A 147 21.82 -26.37 -10.79
CA SER A 147 21.20 -27.70 -10.79
C SER A 147 19.81 -27.76 -11.43
N ASN A 148 19.17 -26.62 -11.71
CA ASN A 148 17.77 -26.50 -12.13
C ASN A 148 16.78 -27.21 -11.18
N ILE A 149 17.19 -27.50 -9.94
CA ILE A 149 16.34 -28.11 -8.92
C ILE A 149 15.57 -27.02 -8.20
N GLU A 150 14.26 -27.21 -8.11
CA GLU A 150 13.36 -26.33 -7.37
C GLU A 150 13.46 -26.65 -5.87
N LYS A 151 13.94 -25.68 -5.07
CA LYS A 151 14.06 -25.83 -3.62
C LYS A 151 13.04 -24.93 -2.91
N VAL A 152 12.28 -25.52 -1.99
CA VAL A 152 11.38 -24.77 -1.12
C VAL A 152 12.19 -23.92 -0.15
N LEU A 153 11.89 -22.62 -0.15
CA LEU A 153 12.46 -21.64 0.74
C LEU A 153 11.69 -21.65 2.06
N ASP A 154 12.35 -22.00 3.17
CA ASP A 154 11.71 -21.85 4.48
C ASP A 154 11.90 -20.41 4.99
N LEU A 155 10.90 -19.58 4.73
CA LEU A 155 10.85 -18.20 5.17
C LEU A 155 10.39 -18.05 6.63
N GLY A 156 10.08 -19.15 7.33
CA GLY A 156 9.53 -19.14 8.68
C GLY A 156 8.08 -18.64 8.69
N PHE A 157 7.76 -17.70 9.58
CA PHE A 157 6.46 -17.06 9.77
C PHE A 157 6.17 -15.94 8.76
N VAL A 158 6.56 -16.17 7.50
CA VAL A 158 6.13 -15.33 6.37
C VAL A 158 4.89 -15.94 5.75
N GLY A 159 3.87 -15.13 5.53
CA GLY A 159 2.59 -15.60 5.02
C GLY A 159 2.07 -14.82 3.83
N GLU A 160 1.01 -15.34 3.26
CA GLU A 160 0.21 -14.72 2.21
C GLU A 160 -1.26 -14.66 2.65
N PRO A 161 -2.02 -13.61 2.28
CA PRO A 161 -3.44 -13.53 2.60
C PRO A 161 -4.20 -14.67 1.93
N ALA A 162 -4.84 -15.52 2.74
CA ALA A 162 -5.67 -16.63 2.29
C ALA A 162 -7.16 -16.23 2.23
N GLU A 163 -7.61 -15.45 3.22
CA GLU A 163 -9.00 -15.02 3.36
C GLU A 163 -9.03 -13.58 3.88
N VAL A 164 -9.98 -12.79 3.38
CA VAL A 164 -10.26 -11.43 3.87
C VAL A 164 -11.75 -11.33 4.19
N ASP A 165 -12.07 -11.18 5.47
CA ASP A 165 -13.44 -10.92 5.94
C ASP A 165 -13.71 -9.41 5.88
N ARG A 166 -14.73 -9.03 5.10
CA ARG A 166 -15.08 -7.63 4.88
C ARG A 166 -15.91 -7.01 5.98
N THR A 167 -16.48 -7.80 6.90
CA THR A 167 -17.50 -7.35 7.87
C THR A 167 -17.05 -6.12 8.64
N LEU A 168 -15.81 -6.12 9.14
CA LEU A 168 -15.25 -4.98 9.86
C LEU A 168 -15.02 -3.77 8.93
N LEU A 169 -14.50 -3.99 7.73
CA LEU A 169 -14.23 -2.92 6.77
C LEU A 169 -15.52 -2.26 6.26
N ASP A 170 -16.55 -3.05 5.98
CA ASP A 170 -17.86 -2.55 5.53
C ASP A 170 -18.57 -1.77 6.66
N LEU A 171 -18.37 -2.16 7.92
CA LEU A 171 -18.86 -1.40 9.08
C LEU A 171 -18.13 -0.05 9.21
N LEU A 172 -16.81 -0.05 9.09
CA LEU A 172 -16.01 1.19 9.17
C LEU A 172 -16.28 2.13 7.99
N ALA A 173 -16.53 1.60 6.80
CA ALA A 173 -16.91 2.43 5.65
C ALA A 173 -18.26 3.14 5.83
N ARG A 174 -19.16 2.61 6.68
CA ARG A 174 -20.43 3.25 7.03
C ARG A 174 -20.32 4.22 8.22
N SER A 175 -19.14 4.29 8.84
CA SER A 175 -18.85 5.23 9.91
C SER A 175 -17.94 6.35 9.38
N GLU A 176 -17.61 7.30 10.25
CA GLU A 176 -16.63 8.35 9.94
C GLU A 176 -15.18 7.90 10.18
N MET A 177 -14.93 6.59 10.36
CA MET A 177 -13.60 6.09 10.70
C MET A 177 -12.77 5.71 9.48
N ILE A 178 -11.45 5.96 9.57
CA ILE A 178 -10.45 5.62 8.55
C ILE A 178 -9.62 4.43 9.06
N PRO A 179 -9.75 3.23 8.45
CA PRO A 179 -8.95 2.08 8.85
C PRO A 179 -7.47 2.27 8.45
N VAL A 180 -6.56 2.05 9.40
CA VAL A 180 -5.10 2.00 9.19
C VAL A 180 -4.63 0.61 9.57
N ILE A 181 -4.19 -0.19 8.60
CA ILE A 181 -4.03 -1.64 8.75
C ILE A 181 -2.56 -2.05 8.61
N ALA A 182 -2.05 -2.73 9.64
CA ALA A 182 -0.75 -3.38 9.65
C ALA A 182 -0.82 -4.78 8.99
N PRO A 183 0.17 -5.16 8.15
CA PRO A 183 0.15 -6.40 7.36
C PRO A 183 0.65 -7.61 8.18
N VAL A 184 -0.02 -7.83 9.31
CA VAL A 184 0.22 -8.96 10.22
C VAL A 184 -1.12 -9.65 10.46
N ALA A 185 -1.16 -10.97 10.32
CA ALA A 185 -2.41 -11.73 10.39
C ALA A 185 -2.20 -13.10 11.06
N PRO A 186 -3.24 -13.66 11.71
CA PRO A 186 -3.20 -15.02 12.22
C PRO A 186 -3.35 -16.03 11.07
N GLY A 187 -2.72 -17.19 11.20
CA GLY A 187 -3.06 -18.38 10.43
C GLY A 187 -4.14 -19.21 11.13
N ARG A 188 -4.79 -20.09 10.37
CA ARG A 188 -5.74 -21.07 10.94
C ARG A 188 -5.06 -22.11 11.85
N ASP A 189 -3.73 -22.18 11.79
CA ASP A 189 -2.85 -22.96 12.67
C ASP A 189 -2.58 -22.29 14.03
N GLY A 190 -3.07 -21.06 14.25
CA GLY A 190 -2.87 -20.29 15.48
C GLY A 190 -1.57 -19.49 15.51
N HIS A 191 -0.73 -19.56 14.49
CA HIS A 191 0.48 -18.76 14.40
C HIS A 191 0.21 -17.36 13.84
N THR A 192 1.15 -16.44 14.07
CA THR A 192 1.12 -15.11 13.45
C THR A 192 2.04 -15.11 12.24
N TYR A 193 1.63 -14.44 11.17
CA TYR A 193 2.39 -14.32 9.95
C TYR A 193 2.66 -12.86 9.60
N ASN A 194 3.91 -12.59 9.23
CA ASN A 194 4.35 -11.36 8.60
C ASN A 194 4.03 -11.43 7.10
N ILE A 195 3.25 -10.48 6.59
CA ILE A 195 2.83 -10.45 5.18
C ILE A 195 3.46 -9.24 4.50
N ASN A 196 3.85 -9.40 3.24
CA ASN A 196 4.28 -8.26 2.43
C ASN A 196 3.15 -7.20 2.34
N ALA A 197 3.46 -5.95 2.67
CA ALA A 197 2.48 -4.87 2.72
C ALA A 197 1.78 -4.60 1.36
N ASP A 198 2.47 -4.81 0.24
CA ASP A 198 1.90 -4.61 -1.09
C ASP A 198 0.91 -5.74 -1.41
N THR A 199 1.29 -6.99 -1.13
CA THR A 199 0.40 -8.16 -1.24
C THR A 199 -0.82 -8.04 -0.34
N PHE A 200 -0.62 -7.59 0.91
CA PHE A 200 -1.69 -7.38 1.88
C PHE A 200 -2.66 -6.30 1.40
N ALA A 201 -2.16 -5.16 0.91
CA ALA A 201 -2.99 -4.10 0.34
C ALA A 201 -3.77 -4.57 -0.89
N GLY A 202 -3.15 -5.35 -1.77
CA GLY A 202 -3.82 -5.96 -2.92
C GLY A 202 -4.95 -6.92 -2.52
N ALA A 203 -4.76 -7.71 -1.46
CA ALA A 203 -5.80 -8.59 -0.94
C ALA A 203 -6.99 -7.83 -0.34
N ILE A 204 -6.73 -6.80 0.49
CA ILE A 204 -7.78 -5.93 1.04
C ILE A 204 -8.53 -5.20 -0.08
N ALA A 205 -7.80 -4.61 -1.03
CA ALA A 205 -8.39 -3.88 -2.15
C ALA A 205 -9.24 -4.78 -3.06
N GLY A 206 -8.75 -5.99 -3.36
CA GLY A 206 -9.50 -6.97 -4.14
C GLY A 206 -10.77 -7.43 -3.44
N ALA A 207 -10.70 -7.74 -2.15
CA ALA A 207 -11.87 -8.12 -1.36
C ALA A 207 -12.95 -7.02 -1.35
N LEU A 208 -12.54 -5.75 -1.29
CA LEU A 208 -13.44 -4.60 -1.31
C LEU A 208 -13.94 -4.22 -2.71
N ALA A 209 -13.41 -4.83 -3.78
CA ALA A 209 -13.56 -4.35 -5.16
C ALA A 209 -13.26 -2.84 -5.26
N ALA A 210 -12.11 -2.44 -4.70
CA ALA A 210 -11.74 -1.04 -4.60
C ALA A 210 -11.63 -0.39 -5.98
N THR A 211 -12.14 0.84 -6.09
CA THR A 211 -12.03 1.64 -7.33
C THR A 211 -10.58 2.00 -7.61
N ARG A 212 -9.78 2.25 -6.57
CA ARG A 212 -8.34 2.49 -6.69
C ARG A 212 -7.54 1.79 -5.59
N LEU A 213 -6.40 1.24 -5.97
CA LEU A 213 -5.31 0.89 -5.07
C LEU A 213 -4.09 1.74 -5.43
N LEU A 214 -3.59 2.54 -4.48
CA LEU A 214 -2.45 3.42 -4.68
C LEU A 214 -1.21 2.84 -3.98
N PHE A 215 -0.16 2.55 -4.75
CA PHE A 215 1.15 2.18 -4.21
C PHE A 215 2.07 3.40 -4.16
N LEU A 216 2.27 3.94 -2.96
CA LEU A 216 3.23 5.03 -2.74
C LEU A 216 4.64 4.42 -2.66
N THR A 217 5.44 4.70 -3.68
CA THR A 217 6.82 4.23 -3.85
C THR A 217 7.78 5.41 -3.99
N ASP A 218 9.05 5.14 -4.26
CA ASP A 218 10.12 6.12 -4.46
C ASP A 218 10.45 6.42 -5.93
N VAL A 219 9.58 6.00 -6.86
CA VAL A 219 9.70 6.19 -8.31
C VAL A 219 8.45 6.89 -8.86
N PRO A 220 8.57 7.67 -9.95
CA PRO A 220 7.45 8.39 -10.56
C PRO A 220 6.33 7.49 -11.11
N GLY A 221 6.64 6.23 -11.43
CA GLY A 221 5.74 5.29 -12.09
C GLY A 221 6.53 4.41 -13.06
N VAL A 222 5.85 3.86 -14.05
CA VAL A 222 6.47 3.10 -15.15
C VAL A 222 7.00 4.06 -16.20
N LEU A 223 8.27 3.88 -16.59
CA LEU A 223 8.92 4.70 -17.61
C LEU A 223 9.04 3.91 -18.92
N ASP A 224 8.86 4.59 -20.04
CA ASP A 224 9.15 4.04 -21.37
C ASP A 224 10.67 3.98 -21.65
N LYS A 225 11.04 3.55 -22.87
CA LYS A 225 12.44 3.46 -23.30
C LYS A 225 13.15 4.81 -23.33
N ASP A 226 12.41 5.89 -23.55
CA ASP A 226 12.89 7.27 -23.55
C ASP A 226 12.88 7.91 -22.14
N LYS A 227 12.61 7.11 -21.10
CA LYS A 227 12.50 7.54 -19.70
C LYS A 227 11.38 8.54 -19.42
N LYS A 228 10.33 8.55 -20.26
CA LYS A 228 9.11 9.31 -20.00
C LYS A 228 8.11 8.47 -19.22
N LEU A 229 7.36 9.14 -18.34
CA LEU A 229 6.32 8.50 -17.55
C LEU A 229 5.16 8.05 -18.45
N ILE A 230 4.85 6.75 -18.40
CA ILE A 230 3.64 6.21 -19.00
C ILE A 230 2.49 6.47 -18.03
N LYS A 231 1.49 7.25 -18.45
CA LYS A 231 0.38 7.66 -17.59
C LYS A 231 -0.64 6.54 -17.35
N GLU A 232 -0.89 5.72 -18.36
CA GLU A 232 -1.87 4.65 -18.30
C GLU A 232 -1.36 3.41 -19.07
N LEU A 233 -1.64 2.23 -18.52
CA LEU A 233 -1.34 0.92 -19.11
C LEU A 233 -2.53 -0.02 -18.90
N SER A 234 -2.90 -0.79 -19.91
CA SER A 234 -3.67 -2.01 -19.67
C SER A 234 -2.78 -3.12 -19.09
N VAL A 235 -3.36 -4.16 -18.50
CA VAL A 235 -2.62 -5.38 -18.10
C VAL A 235 -1.86 -5.97 -19.30
N ALA A 236 -2.48 -5.94 -20.49
CA ALA A 236 -1.85 -6.46 -21.71
C ALA A 236 -0.62 -5.65 -22.12
N ASP A 237 -0.70 -4.31 -22.06
CA ASP A 237 0.43 -3.42 -22.35
C ASP A 237 1.56 -3.60 -21.34
N ALA A 238 1.22 -3.65 -20.05
CA ALA A 238 2.19 -3.88 -18.98
C ALA A 238 2.96 -5.20 -19.18
N GLN A 239 2.26 -6.29 -19.54
CA GLN A 239 2.90 -7.56 -19.85
C GLN A 239 3.75 -7.51 -21.13
N ALA A 240 3.32 -6.76 -22.15
CA ALA A 240 4.12 -6.58 -23.37
C ALA A 240 5.42 -5.83 -23.07
N LEU A 241 5.37 -4.80 -22.24
CA LEU A 241 6.54 -4.02 -21.81
C LEU A 241 7.48 -4.81 -20.88
N ILE A 242 6.98 -5.80 -20.14
CA ILE A 242 7.83 -6.75 -19.43
C ILE A 242 8.56 -7.67 -20.43
N ARG A 243 7.84 -8.23 -21.40
CA ARG A 243 8.41 -9.14 -22.41
C ARG A 243 9.45 -8.47 -23.31
N ASP A 244 9.25 -7.20 -23.65
CA ASP A 244 10.16 -6.46 -24.53
C ASP A 244 11.35 -5.82 -23.79
N GLY A 245 11.41 -5.98 -22.47
CA GLY A 245 12.49 -5.51 -21.59
C GLY A 245 12.40 -4.04 -21.19
N THR A 246 11.36 -3.30 -21.58
CA THR A 246 11.15 -1.92 -21.13
C THR A 246 10.97 -1.84 -19.62
N ILE A 247 10.09 -2.69 -19.08
CA ILE A 247 9.92 -2.89 -17.64
C ILE A 247 10.95 -3.93 -17.19
N SER A 248 11.88 -3.52 -16.34
CA SER A 248 13.00 -4.35 -15.90
C SER A 248 13.34 -4.15 -14.42
N GLY A 249 14.16 -5.05 -13.88
CA GLY A 249 14.65 -4.99 -12.51
C GLY A 249 13.52 -4.97 -11.48
N GLY A 250 13.65 -4.11 -10.46
CA GLY A 250 12.67 -3.99 -9.38
C GLY A 250 11.29 -3.45 -9.78
N MET A 251 11.10 -3.01 -11.04
CA MET A 251 9.78 -2.59 -11.52
C MET A 251 8.90 -3.78 -11.92
N ILE A 252 9.49 -4.89 -12.38
CA ILE A 252 8.76 -6.12 -12.71
C ILE A 252 7.87 -6.57 -11.54
N PRO A 253 8.41 -6.83 -10.32
CA PRO A 253 7.57 -7.28 -9.21
C PRO A 253 6.53 -6.25 -8.76
N LYS A 254 6.77 -4.94 -8.96
CA LYS A 254 5.77 -3.90 -8.66
C LYS A 254 4.59 -3.97 -9.62
N VAL A 255 4.87 -4.10 -10.91
CA VAL A 255 3.85 -4.21 -11.97
C VAL A 255 3.09 -5.53 -11.86
N GLU A 256 3.78 -6.64 -11.56
CA GLU A 256 3.14 -7.93 -11.29
C GLU A 256 2.19 -7.85 -10.09
N THR A 257 2.60 -7.17 -9.01
CA THR A 257 1.71 -6.94 -7.84
C THR A 257 0.47 -6.13 -8.22
N CYS A 258 0.61 -5.15 -9.12
CA CYS A 258 -0.54 -4.39 -9.62
C CYS A 258 -1.48 -5.28 -10.45
N ILE A 259 -0.94 -6.07 -11.37
CA ILE A 259 -1.71 -7.01 -12.20
C ILE A 259 -2.45 -8.01 -11.30
N ASP A 260 -1.81 -8.53 -10.26
CA ASP A 260 -2.44 -9.47 -9.34
C ASP A 260 -3.55 -8.82 -8.50
N ALA A 261 -3.39 -7.56 -8.10
CA ALA A 261 -4.47 -6.83 -7.44
C ALA A 261 -5.68 -6.60 -8.37
N ILE A 262 -5.43 -6.27 -9.65
CA ILE A 262 -6.50 -6.15 -10.66
C ILE A 262 -7.23 -7.48 -10.85
N ARG A 263 -6.49 -8.59 -10.97
CA ARG A 263 -7.07 -9.94 -11.07
C ARG A 263 -7.91 -10.32 -9.86
N ARG A 264 -7.64 -9.74 -8.69
CA ARG A 264 -8.43 -9.92 -7.46
C ARG A 264 -9.69 -9.04 -7.40
N GLY A 265 -9.91 -8.17 -8.38
CA GLY A 265 -11.13 -7.36 -8.50
C GLY A 265 -10.95 -5.85 -8.29
N VAL A 266 -9.71 -5.35 -8.20
CA VAL A 266 -9.47 -3.90 -8.14
C VAL A 266 -9.68 -3.26 -9.53
N GLU A 267 -10.45 -2.17 -9.61
CA GLU A 267 -10.78 -1.53 -10.90
C GLU A 267 -9.59 -0.79 -11.53
N GLY A 268 -8.63 -0.33 -10.73
CA GLY A 268 -7.41 0.30 -11.21
C GLY A 268 -6.36 0.43 -10.11
N VAL A 269 -5.10 0.24 -10.46
CA VAL A 269 -3.97 0.30 -9.53
C VAL A 269 -3.00 1.37 -9.99
N VAL A 270 -2.52 2.22 -9.10
CA VAL A 270 -1.61 3.31 -9.45
C VAL A 270 -0.29 3.18 -8.74
N ILE A 271 0.82 3.27 -9.48
CA ILE A 271 2.17 3.40 -8.93
C ILE A 271 2.49 4.90 -8.85
N LEU A 272 2.68 5.41 -7.62
CA LEU A 272 2.87 6.84 -7.34
C LEU A 272 4.21 7.13 -6.66
N ASN A 273 4.78 8.30 -6.95
CA ASN A 273 5.92 8.80 -6.15
C ASN A 273 5.44 9.39 -4.82
N GLY A 274 5.54 8.61 -3.75
CA GLY A 274 5.22 9.03 -2.39
C GLY A 274 6.18 10.08 -1.81
N LYS A 275 7.25 10.47 -2.53
CA LYS A 275 8.11 11.61 -2.14
C LYS A 275 7.57 12.95 -2.61
N THR A 276 6.54 12.95 -3.46
CA THR A 276 5.84 14.16 -3.89
C THR A 276 4.77 14.50 -2.83
N PRO A 277 4.83 15.69 -2.19
CA PRO A 277 3.77 16.14 -1.30
C PRO A 277 2.43 16.15 -2.03
N HIS A 278 1.38 15.75 -1.33
CA HIS A 278 0.03 15.68 -1.88
C HIS A 278 -0.16 14.70 -3.05
N SER A 279 0.72 13.69 -3.18
CA SER A 279 0.67 12.72 -4.29
C SER A 279 -0.65 11.97 -4.42
N VAL A 280 -1.35 11.71 -3.31
CA VAL A 280 -2.66 11.04 -3.32
C VAL A 280 -3.73 11.95 -3.95
N LEU A 281 -3.76 13.22 -3.54
CA LEU A 281 -4.70 14.20 -4.10
C LEU A 281 -4.37 14.57 -5.54
N LEU A 282 -3.08 14.68 -5.88
CA LEU A 282 -2.65 14.90 -7.26
C LEU A 282 -3.12 13.77 -8.17
N GLU A 283 -3.08 12.51 -7.71
CA GLU A 283 -3.56 11.38 -8.48
C GLU A 283 -5.09 11.39 -8.64
N LEU A 284 -5.82 11.58 -7.55
CA LEU A 284 -7.26 11.36 -7.57
C LEU A 284 -8.05 12.60 -7.97
N PHE A 285 -7.61 13.80 -7.59
CA PHE A 285 -8.36 15.05 -7.69
C PHE A 285 -7.80 16.02 -8.73
N THR A 286 -7.00 15.54 -9.68
CA THR A 286 -6.53 16.33 -10.83
C THR A 286 -6.63 15.55 -12.14
N GLU A 287 -6.61 16.26 -13.26
CA GLU A 287 -6.78 15.69 -14.61
C GLU A 287 -5.62 14.78 -15.03
N HIS A 288 -4.38 15.15 -14.69
CA HIS A 288 -3.19 14.55 -15.29
C HIS A 288 -2.62 13.36 -14.51
N GLY A 289 -3.13 13.10 -13.30
CA GLY A 289 -2.58 12.11 -12.38
C GLY A 289 -1.12 12.36 -11.98
N ALA A 290 -0.64 11.65 -10.98
CA ALA A 290 0.71 11.78 -10.42
C ALA A 290 1.62 10.58 -10.73
N GLY A 291 1.10 9.51 -11.33
CA GLY A 291 1.93 8.34 -11.68
C GLY A 291 1.42 7.54 -12.87
N THR A 292 1.53 6.22 -12.77
CA THR A 292 1.07 5.27 -13.79
C THR A 292 -0.14 4.51 -13.28
N LEU A 293 -1.29 4.71 -13.94
CA LEU A 293 -2.51 3.93 -13.73
C LEU A 293 -2.44 2.63 -14.56
N ILE A 294 -2.69 1.49 -13.91
CA ILE A 294 -2.84 0.20 -14.56
C ILE A 294 -4.31 -0.23 -14.43
N VAL A 295 -4.93 -0.59 -15.55
CA VAL A 295 -6.33 -1.02 -15.66
C VAL A 295 -6.41 -2.43 -16.29
N PRO A 296 -7.53 -3.15 -16.13
CA PRO A 296 -7.74 -4.48 -16.74
C PRO A 296 -7.36 -4.57 -18.22
#